data_AF-K3UDS3-F1
#
_entry.id   AF-K3UDS3-F1
#
_cell.length_a   1.000
_cell.length_b   1.000
_cell.length_c   1.000
_cell.angle_alpha   90.00
_cell.angle_beta   90.00
_cell.angle_gamma   90.00
#
_symmetry.space_group_name_H-M   'P 1'
#
loop_
_entity.id
_entity.type
_entity.pdbx_description
1 polymer ?
#
loop_
_entity_poly.entity_id
_entity_poly.type
_entity_poly.pdbx_seq_one_letter_code
_entity_poly.pdbx_strand_id
1 'polypeptide(L)'
;MVKSTLLLGALAAFSSYAQAKEMKVNEDKAHRLYDTGVIHNKLMASKQAVWEKQEAAGAFASEQYPKLGYTKCVRGFAEAIKGDAKNTFACHNADLYSFLSHADLGSTGGRGSSSWGWTSDDGREFVAIGQYDGTAFAEITKKGQLVYLGRLPQYSVPSQWREIRAYKNYVIIGSEAVGHGIQIFDFTKLLKIDPKKPVTFDAKKDLTSHFSALLPVGRAHNVVVNEELKYAVAVGAMPRNDKNCASGLNFFDLTDPSNPKSLGCAKGDGYVHDAQCIVYRGPDKRYQGRDICYGYNEDTLTIYDVTDKANVTNIISRISYEGASYTHQGWVLDTQNQEFLVLDDELDEQNGAGPGSDGFPVTFIWDIRDLENPKQTGLFKHPTKSIDHNQYVKDSYIYQSHYGAGLRVLDGRSIPSDPTGAGVYEAAWFDIYPEDDNLSGGGSVAFVGTWSSYAFFKSGYIFINTIERGAFVVKLTEKAFQKPKW
;
A
#
# COMPACT_ATOMS: atom_id res chain seq x y z
N MET A 1 3.86 -12.58 -65.96
CA MET A 1 2.75 -11.72 -65.52
C MET A 1 2.87 -11.52 -64.02
N VAL A 2 2.85 -10.25 -63.62
CA VAL A 2 2.52 -9.69 -62.30
C VAL A 2 3.36 -10.10 -61.08
N LYS A 3 4.22 -9.14 -60.69
CA LYS A 3 4.84 -8.95 -59.37
C LYS A 3 3.75 -8.77 -58.30
N SER A 4 3.96 -9.32 -57.10
CA SER A 4 3.41 -8.74 -55.87
C SER A 4 4.44 -8.82 -54.76
N THR A 5 5.12 -7.69 -54.58
CA THR A 5 5.97 -7.36 -53.44
C THR A 5 5.04 -6.90 -52.32
N LEU A 6 4.92 -7.66 -51.23
CA LEU A 6 4.31 -7.15 -49.99
C LEU A 6 5.41 -6.46 -49.18
N LEU A 7 5.45 -5.13 -49.25
CA LEU A 7 6.09 -4.32 -48.22
C LEU A 7 5.20 -4.39 -46.96
N LEU A 8 5.67 -5.04 -45.89
CA LEU A 8 5.20 -4.72 -44.54
C LEU A 8 5.88 -3.40 -44.14
N GLY A 9 5.12 -2.31 -44.19
CA GLY A 9 5.51 -1.05 -43.58
C GLY A 9 5.49 -1.18 -42.06
N ALA A 10 6.66 -1.07 -41.43
CA ALA A 10 6.76 -0.83 -40.01
C ALA A 10 6.24 0.60 -39.72
N LEU A 11 5.03 0.71 -39.19
CA LEU A 11 4.58 1.92 -38.51
C LEU A 11 5.31 1.97 -37.17
N ALA A 12 6.48 2.62 -37.16
CA ALA A 12 7.07 3.12 -35.94
C ALA A 12 6.13 4.21 -35.40
N ALA A 13 5.27 3.85 -34.44
CA ALA A 13 4.57 4.81 -33.64
C ALA A 13 5.62 5.55 -32.79
N PHE A 14 5.94 6.78 -33.17
CA PHE A 14 6.63 7.71 -32.29
C PHE A 14 5.68 7.99 -31.13
N SER A 15 5.79 7.23 -30.05
CA SER A 15 5.19 7.59 -28.76
C SER A 15 5.88 8.86 -28.30
N SER A 16 5.20 9.99 -28.41
CA SER A 16 5.54 11.18 -27.64
C SER A 16 5.50 10.77 -26.17
N TYR A 17 6.67 10.59 -25.55
CA TYR A 17 6.78 10.43 -24.12
C TYR A 17 6.26 11.71 -23.47
N ALA A 18 4.98 11.72 -23.11
CA ALA A 18 4.46 12.67 -22.14
C ALA A 18 5.09 12.27 -20.80
N GLN A 19 6.30 12.79 -20.55
CA GLN A 19 6.82 12.81 -19.19
C GLN A 19 5.93 13.81 -18.45
N ALA A 20 5.10 13.33 -17.51
CA ALA A 20 4.63 14.24 -16.48
C ALA A 20 5.87 14.92 -15.88
N LYS A 21 5.69 16.15 -15.42
CA LYS A 21 6.78 16.97 -14.91
C LYS A 21 6.40 17.55 -13.55
N GLU A 22 7.40 17.72 -12.70
CA GLU A 22 7.21 18.40 -11.43
C GLU A 22 6.72 19.84 -11.65
N MET A 23 5.81 20.29 -10.79
CA MET A 23 5.17 21.58 -10.84
C MET A 23 5.20 22.24 -9.47
N LYS A 24 5.26 23.58 -9.47
CA LYS A 24 4.96 24.33 -8.24
C LYS A 24 3.51 24.06 -7.85
N VAL A 25 3.26 24.01 -6.55
CA VAL A 25 1.89 23.85 -6.04
C VAL A 25 1.04 25.03 -6.47
N ASN A 26 -0.17 24.73 -6.92
CA ASN A 26 -1.20 25.74 -7.16
C ASN A 26 -1.92 25.99 -5.83
N GLU A 27 -1.50 27.02 -5.09
CA GLU A 27 -2.01 27.29 -3.73
C GLU A 27 -3.53 27.56 -3.70
N ASP A 28 -4.09 28.19 -4.73
CA ASP A 28 -5.54 28.41 -4.82
C ASP A 28 -6.30 27.09 -5.01
N LYS A 29 -5.76 26.15 -5.80
CA LYS A 29 -6.30 24.79 -5.96
C LYS A 29 -6.15 24.01 -4.65
N ALA A 30 -4.96 24.03 -4.05
CA ALA A 30 -4.65 23.37 -2.77
C ALA A 30 -5.64 23.80 -1.68
N HIS A 31 -5.74 25.10 -1.43
CA HIS A 31 -6.63 25.66 -0.41
C HIS A 31 -8.10 25.32 -0.66
N ARG A 32 -8.57 25.38 -1.91
CA ARG A 32 -9.99 25.13 -2.22
C ARG A 32 -10.37 23.66 -2.15
N LEU A 33 -9.49 22.76 -2.60
CA LEU A 33 -9.83 21.37 -2.88
C LEU A 33 -9.23 20.36 -1.89
N TYR A 34 -8.00 20.60 -1.43
CA TYR A 34 -7.23 19.64 -0.63
C TYR A 34 -7.19 20.02 0.85
N ASP A 35 -6.85 21.26 1.20
CA ASP A 35 -6.81 21.72 2.60
C ASP A 35 -8.18 21.58 3.29
N THR A 36 -9.27 21.78 2.53
CA THR A 36 -10.65 21.61 2.99
C THR A 36 -11.08 20.15 3.12
N GLY A 37 -10.31 19.22 2.56
CA GLY A 37 -10.64 17.79 2.46
C GLY A 37 -11.72 17.46 1.44
N VAL A 38 -12.04 18.36 0.50
CA VAL A 38 -13.09 18.11 -0.51
C VAL A 38 -12.73 16.92 -1.40
N ILE A 39 -11.48 16.84 -1.88
CA ILE A 39 -11.05 15.70 -2.71
C ILE A 39 -11.04 14.40 -1.90
N HIS A 40 -10.50 14.42 -0.68
CA HIS A 40 -10.56 13.28 0.24
C HIS A 40 -11.97 12.74 0.43
N ASN A 41 -12.92 13.63 0.73
CA ASN A 41 -14.31 13.23 0.94
C ASN A 41 -14.95 12.69 -0.36
N LYS A 42 -14.58 13.23 -1.52
CA LYS A 42 -15.02 12.71 -2.83
C LYS A 42 -14.46 11.31 -3.09
N LEU A 43 -13.18 11.07 -2.80
CA LEU A 43 -12.56 9.75 -2.90
C LEU A 43 -13.29 8.74 -2.00
N MET A 44 -13.47 9.08 -0.72
CA MET A 44 -14.14 8.21 0.25
C MET A 44 -15.58 7.89 -0.16
N ALA A 45 -16.33 8.88 -0.65
CA ALA A 45 -17.68 8.67 -1.19
C ALA A 45 -17.67 7.78 -2.45
N SER A 46 -16.65 7.89 -3.29
CA SER A 46 -16.52 7.07 -4.50
C SER A 46 -16.19 5.61 -4.17
N LYS A 47 -15.29 5.36 -3.21
CA LYS A 47 -15.02 4.03 -2.65
C LYS A 47 -16.31 3.40 -2.10
N GLN A 48 -17.02 4.14 -1.25
CA GLN A 48 -18.26 3.68 -0.63
C GLN A 48 -19.35 3.36 -1.66
N ALA A 49 -19.52 4.19 -2.70
CA ALA A 49 -20.49 3.94 -3.76
C ALA A 49 -20.19 2.68 -4.59
N VAL A 50 -18.90 2.34 -4.80
CA VAL A 50 -18.50 1.07 -5.42
C VAL A 50 -18.83 -0.10 -4.49
N TRP A 51 -18.48 0.01 -3.21
CA TRP A 51 -18.71 -1.07 -2.25
C TRP A 51 -20.19 -1.32 -1.96
N GLU A 52 -21.04 -0.31 -1.94
CA GLU A 52 -22.49 -0.50 -1.81
C GLU A 52 -23.06 -1.31 -2.99
N LYS A 53 -22.53 -1.11 -4.21
CA LYS A 53 -22.91 -1.93 -5.37
C LYS A 53 -22.39 -3.36 -5.24
N GLN A 54 -21.15 -3.54 -4.77
CA GLN A 54 -20.57 -4.86 -4.52
C GLN A 54 -21.33 -5.62 -3.42
N GLU A 55 -21.75 -4.93 -2.36
CA GLU A 55 -22.60 -5.48 -1.31
C GLU A 55 -23.95 -5.92 -1.84
N ALA A 56 -24.62 -5.08 -2.63
CA ALA A 56 -25.88 -5.43 -3.28
C ALA A 56 -25.75 -6.61 -4.25
N ALA A 57 -24.57 -6.77 -4.88
CA ALA A 57 -24.23 -7.92 -5.73
C ALA A 57 -23.81 -9.17 -4.93
N GLY A 58 -23.73 -9.07 -3.60
CA GLY A 58 -23.37 -10.16 -2.70
C GLY A 58 -21.87 -10.42 -2.57
N ALA A 59 -20.98 -9.59 -3.11
CA ALA A 59 -19.53 -9.83 -3.09
C ALA A 59 -18.95 -9.91 -1.66
N PHE A 60 -19.55 -9.23 -0.68
CA PHE A 60 -19.09 -9.29 0.71
C PHE A 60 -19.60 -10.50 1.51
N ALA A 61 -20.44 -11.37 0.92
CA ALA A 61 -20.82 -12.65 1.51
C ALA A 61 -19.64 -13.62 1.45
N SER A 62 -18.70 -13.48 2.39
CA SER A 62 -17.36 -14.05 2.30
C SER A 62 -17.37 -15.59 2.29
N GLU A 63 -18.41 -16.22 2.84
CA GLU A 63 -18.61 -17.68 2.84
C GLU A 63 -18.76 -18.27 1.44
N GLN A 64 -19.04 -17.44 0.43
CA GLN A 64 -19.13 -17.90 -0.95
C GLN A 64 -17.77 -18.27 -1.55
N TYR A 65 -16.67 -17.74 -1.00
CA TYR A 65 -15.33 -17.97 -1.53
C TYR A 65 -14.72 -19.20 -0.88
N PRO A 66 -14.46 -20.29 -1.64
CA PRO A 66 -13.92 -21.51 -1.07
C PRO A 66 -12.45 -21.34 -0.71
N LYS A 67 -11.99 -22.04 0.33
CA LYS A 67 -10.57 -22.20 0.61
C LYS A 67 -9.83 -22.78 -0.60
N LEU A 68 -8.72 -22.15 -0.98
CA LEU A 68 -7.86 -22.63 -2.08
C LEU A 68 -6.49 -23.08 -1.56
N GLY A 69 -5.89 -24.01 -2.28
CA GLY A 69 -4.56 -24.53 -2.00
C GLY A 69 -3.56 -24.20 -3.10
N TYR A 70 -2.39 -24.85 -3.03
CA TYR A 70 -1.32 -24.65 -4.00
C TYR A 70 -1.79 -24.89 -5.43
N THR A 71 -1.60 -23.88 -6.28
CA THR A 71 -1.96 -23.90 -7.70
C THR A 71 -0.85 -23.19 -8.47
N LYS A 72 -0.21 -23.95 -9.36
CA LYS A 72 0.87 -23.43 -10.19
C LYS A 72 0.31 -22.51 -11.27
N CYS A 73 1.01 -21.42 -11.55
CA CYS A 73 0.75 -20.60 -12.73
C CYS A 73 1.25 -21.31 -13.99
N VAL A 74 0.31 -21.69 -14.87
CA VAL A 74 0.61 -22.41 -16.11
C VAL A 74 -0.04 -21.68 -17.28
N ARG A 75 0.80 -21.23 -18.22
CA ARG A 75 0.37 -20.50 -19.43
C ARG A 75 -0.50 -19.27 -19.11
N GLY A 76 -0.12 -18.53 -18.08
CA GLY A 76 -0.80 -17.29 -17.70
C GLY A 76 -1.95 -17.45 -16.70
N PHE A 77 -2.25 -18.67 -16.25
CA PHE A 77 -3.39 -18.91 -15.35
C PHE A 77 -3.05 -19.88 -14.21
N ALA A 78 -3.60 -19.58 -13.03
CA ALA A 78 -3.68 -20.46 -11.87
C ALA A 78 -5.14 -20.89 -11.69
N GLU A 79 -5.50 -22.04 -12.28
CA GLU A 79 -6.82 -22.66 -12.19
C GLU A 79 -6.95 -23.43 -10.86
N ALA A 80 -7.35 -22.74 -9.79
CA ALA A 80 -7.38 -23.31 -8.43
C ALA A 80 -8.53 -24.32 -8.26
N ILE A 81 -9.62 -24.10 -8.98
CA ILE A 81 -10.73 -25.05 -9.12
C ILE A 81 -10.96 -25.29 -10.60
N LYS A 82 -10.80 -26.56 -11.02
CA LYS A 82 -10.89 -26.94 -12.42
C LYS A 82 -12.25 -26.59 -13.03
N GLY A 83 -12.24 -25.82 -14.11
CA GLY A 83 -13.42 -25.37 -14.85
C GLY A 83 -14.20 -24.24 -14.19
N ASP A 84 -13.72 -23.66 -13.09
CA ASP A 84 -14.37 -22.55 -12.41
C ASP A 84 -13.65 -21.23 -12.70
N ALA A 85 -14.25 -20.41 -13.55
CA ALA A 85 -13.70 -19.12 -13.94
C ALA A 85 -13.54 -18.16 -12.73
N LYS A 86 -14.37 -18.26 -11.69
CA LYS A 86 -14.28 -17.38 -10.51
C LYS A 86 -13.08 -17.69 -9.61
N ASN A 87 -12.50 -18.88 -9.78
CA ASN A 87 -11.35 -19.40 -9.06
C ASN A 87 -10.21 -19.76 -10.04
N THR A 88 -10.19 -19.10 -11.20
CA THR A 88 -9.10 -19.15 -12.17
C THR A 88 -8.50 -17.75 -12.25
N PHE A 89 -7.26 -17.62 -11.80
CA PHE A 89 -6.60 -16.33 -11.64
C PHE A 89 -5.56 -16.14 -12.74
N ALA A 90 -5.60 -15.00 -13.41
CA ALA A 90 -4.54 -14.63 -14.33
C ALA A 90 -3.22 -14.42 -13.52
N CYS A 91 -2.09 -14.86 -14.05
CA CYS A 91 -0.81 -14.77 -13.35
C CYS A 91 0.39 -14.73 -14.30
N HIS A 92 1.50 -14.16 -13.83
CA HIS A 92 2.80 -14.24 -14.48
C HIS A 92 3.90 -14.36 -13.43
N ASN A 93 4.70 -15.42 -13.55
CA ASN A 93 5.80 -15.73 -12.65
C ASN A 93 5.42 -15.77 -11.15
N ALA A 94 4.17 -16.02 -10.80
CA ALA A 94 3.69 -16.12 -9.41
C ALA A 94 2.73 -17.30 -9.25
N ASP A 95 3.00 -18.19 -8.29
CA ASP A 95 2.14 -19.33 -7.97
C ASP A 95 1.25 -19.01 -6.76
N LEU A 96 0.01 -19.53 -6.77
CA LEU A 96 -0.87 -19.52 -5.60
C LEU A 96 -0.45 -20.62 -4.62
N TYR A 97 -0.43 -20.32 -3.32
CA TYR A 97 -0.14 -21.29 -2.26
C TYR A 97 -1.33 -21.54 -1.34
N SER A 98 -2.08 -20.50 -1.00
CA SER A 98 -3.22 -20.60 -0.10
C SER A 98 -4.17 -19.43 -0.30
N PHE A 99 -5.45 -19.67 -0.09
CA PHE A 99 -6.45 -18.62 0.10
C PHE A 99 -7.37 -18.99 1.24
N LEU A 100 -7.72 -18.01 2.08
CA LEU A 100 -8.81 -18.10 3.05
C LEU A 100 -9.73 -16.90 2.86
N SER A 101 -11.05 -17.14 2.89
CA SER A 101 -12.03 -16.06 2.87
C SER A 101 -11.96 -15.23 4.16
N HIS A 102 -12.56 -14.03 4.17
CA HIS A 102 -12.67 -13.28 5.42
C HIS A 102 -13.44 -14.05 6.51
N ALA A 103 -14.43 -14.85 6.13
CA ALA A 103 -15.18 -15.71 7.05
C ALA A 103 -14.30 -16.83 7.65
N ASP A 104 -13.46 -17.48 6.83
CA ASP A 104 -12.48 -18.47 7.28
C ASP A 104 -11.38 -17.86 8.18
N LEU A 105 -11.17 -16.54 8.08
CA LEU A 105 -10.32 -15.73 8.96
C LEU A 105 -11.10 -15.16 10.17
N GLY A 106 -12.29 -15.72 10.46
CA GLY A 106 -13.08 -15.39 11.63
C GLY A 106 -13.69 -13.98 11.62
N SER A 107 -13.89 -13.37 10.45
CA SER A 107 -14.65 -12.12 10.31
C SER A 107 -16.13 -12.40 10.13
N THR A 108 -16.97 -11.60 10.77
CA THR A 108 -18.43 -11.59 10.58
C THR A 108 -18.89 -10.45 9.68
N GLY A 109 -18.05 -9.44 9.47
CA GLY A 109 -18.37 -8.27 8.67
C GLY A 109 -17.93 -8.35 7.21
N GLY A 110 -16.94 -9.18 6.88
CA GLY A 110 -16.23 -9.08 5.59
C GLY A 110 -15.60 -7.68 5.42
N ARG A 111 -14.90 -7.39 4.32
CA ARG A 111 -14.16 -6.13 4.06
C ARG A 111 -12.76 -6.11 4.68
N GLY A 112 -11.77 -6.42 3.87
CA GLY A 112 -10.36 -6.30 4.22
C GLY A 112 -9.76 -4.93 3.90
N SER A 113 -8.70 -4.58 4.64
CA SER A 113 -7.86 -3.41 4.38
C SER A 113 -6.37 -3.73 4.56
N SER A 114 -5.62 -2.87 5.25
CA SER A 114 -4.17 -3.02 5.38
C SER A 114 -3.78 -4.33 6.06
N SER A 115 -2.53 -4.71 5.87
CA SER A 115 -1.95 -5.90 6.49
C SER A 115 -0.45 -5.69 6.67
N TRP A 116 0.13 -6.38 7.65
CA TRP A 116 1.56 -6.36 7.85
C TRP A 116 2.05 -7.65 8.49
N GLY A 117 3.25 -8.10 8.09
CA GLY A 117 3.85 -9.33 8.58
C GLY A 117 4.87 -9.14 9.69
N TRP A 118 5.11 -10.23 10.43
CA TRP A 118 6.16 -10.38 11.43
C TRP A 118 6.79 -11.76 11.30
N THR A 119 8.12 -11.83 11.33
CA THR A 119 8.86 -13.08 11.43
C THR A 119 9.41 -13.20 12.84
N SER A 120 9.03 -14.25 13.57
CA SER A 120 9.52 -14.51 14.93
C SER A 120 10.99 -14.94 14.95
N ASP A 121 11.59 -14.92 16.15
CA ASP A 121 12.99 -15.33 16.36
C ASP A 121 13.26 -16.78 15.94
N ASP A 122 12.27 -17.67 16.03
CA ASP A 122 12.34 -19.07 15.58
C ASP A 122 12.00 -19.26 14.09
N GLY A 123 11.77 -18.16 13.36
CA GLY A 123 11.56 -18.15 11.91
C GLY A 123 10.15 -18.53 11.46
N ARG A 124 9.15 -18.46 12.34
CA ARG A 124 7.73 -18.57 11.97
C ARG A 124 7.23 -17.23 11.46
N GLU A 125 6.29 -17.26 10.53
CA GLU A 125 5.84 -16.08 9.79
C GLU A 125 4.37 -15.82 10.07
N PHE A 126 4.06 -14.65 10.61
CA PHE A 126 2.71 -14.26 11.02
C PHE A 126 2.29 -12.99 10.31
N VAL A 127 0.98 -12.82 10.16
CA VAL A 127 0.39 -11.65 9.54
C VAL A 127 -0.75 -11.11 10.41
N ALA A 128 -0.78 -9.79 10.57
CA ALA A 128 -1.94 -9.06 11.03
C ALA A 128 -2.76 -8.59 9.81
N ILE A 129 -4.06 -8.85 9.84
CA ILE A 129 -4.96 -8.69 8.69
C ILE A 129 -6.09 -7.74 9.11
N GLY A 130 -6.11 -6.53 8.56
CA GLY A 130 -7.16 -5.55 8.80
C GLY A 130 -8.48 -5.99 8.17
N GLN A 131 -9.55 -6.01 8.98
CA GLN A 131 -10.91 -6.30 8.57
C GLN A 131 -11.90 -5.36 9.27
N TYR A 132 -13.13 -5.26 8.74
CA TYR A 132 -14.18 -4.39 9.27
C TYR A 132 -14.36 -4.48 10.80
N ASP A 133 -14.39 -5.72 11.29
CA ASP A 133 -14.62 -6.13 12.68
C ASP A 133 -13.32 -6.37 13.48
N GLY A 134 -12.21 -5.76 13.07
CA GLY A 134 -10.95 -5.76 13.83
C GLY A 134 -9.77 -6.30 13.03
N THR A 135 -8.80 -6.88 13.73
CA THR A 135 -7.58 -7.41 13.14
C THR A 135 -7.52 -8.92 13.36
N ALA A 136 -7.52 -9.70 12.28
CA ALA A 136 -7.24 -11.13 12.35
C ALA A 136 -5.72 -11.39 12.37
N PHE A 137 -5.34 -12.51 12.96
CA PHE A 137 -3.98 -13.00 13.01
C PHE A 137 -3.92 -14.39 12.39
N ALA A 138 -2.95 -14.58 11.50
CA ALA A 138 -2.70 -15.87 10.87
C ALA A 138 -1.20 -16.16 10.79
N GLU A 139 -0.85 -17.44 10.69
CA GLU A 139 0.50 -17.91 10.39
C GLU A 139 0.56 -18.38 8.93
N ILE A 140 1.63 -18.01 8.23
CA ILE A 140 2.02 -18.63 6.96
C ILE A 140 3.02 -19.73 7.31
N THR A 141 2.57 -20.98 7.18
CA THR A 141 3.42 -22.13 7.47
C THR A 141 4.58 -22.23 6.47
N LYS A 142 5.60 -23.03 6.78
CA LYS A 142 6.71 -23.33 5.86
C LYS A 142 6.28 -23.90 4.49
N LYS A 143 5.05 -24.39 4.37
CA LYS A 143 4.45 -24.90 3.13
C LYS A 143 3.60 -23.86 2.39
N GLY A 144 3.54 -22.62 2.88
CA GLY A 144 2.74 -21.54 2.30
C GLY A 144 1.25 -21.63 2.63
N GLN A 145 0.84 -22.52 3.54
CA GLN A 145 -0.54 -22.59 4.00
C GLN A 145 -0.81 -21.45 4.98
N LEU A 146 -1.90 -20.71 4.76
CA LEU A 146 -2.41 -19.71 5.69
C LEU A 146 -3.26 -20.39 6.77
N VAL A 147 -2.95 -20.12 8.03
CA VAL A 147 -3.59 -20.75 9.20
C VAL A 147 -4.08 -19.66 10.14
N TYR A 148 -5.40 -19.55 10.30
CA TYR A 148 -6.02 -18.60 11.23
C TYR A 148 -5.69 -18.96 12.69
N LEU A 149 -5.28 -17.96 13.48
CA LEU A 149 -4.90 -18.11 14.88
C LEU A 149 -5.86 -17.38 15.82
N GLY A 150 -6.51 -16.32 15.36
CA GLY A 150 -7.37 -15.54 16.23
C GLY A 150 -7.57 -14.12 15.76
N ARG A 151 -8.26 -13.33 16.57
CA ARG A 151 -8.65 -11.95 16.25
C ARG A 151 -8.55 -11.06 17.46
N LEU A 152 -8.08 -9.84 17.22
CA LEU A 152 -8.30 -8.68 18.07
C LEU A 152 -9.51 -7.90 17.52
N PRO A 153 -10.68 -7.90 18.20
CA PRO A 153 -11.86 -7.18 17.75
C PRO A 153 -11.63 -5.66 17.67
N GLN A 154 -12.55 -4.95 17.01
CA GLN A 154 -12.51 -3.48 16.94
C GLN A 154 -12.42 -2.84 18.33
N TYR A 155 -11.56 -1.83 18.49
CA TYR A 155 -11.40 -1.10 19.75
C TYR A 155 -12.64 -0.28 20.13
N SER A 156 -13.23 0.40 19.13
CA SER A 156 -14.40 1.27 19.28
C SER A 156 -15.55 0.79 18.42
N VAL A 157 -15.67 1.31 17.20
CA VAL A 157 -16.69 0.94 16.21
C VAL A 157 -16.06 0.17 15.05
N PRO A 158 -16.84 -0.68 14.36
CA PRO A 158 -16.38 -1.32 13.13
C PRO A 158 -15.96 -0.27 12.10
N SER A 159 -14.93 -0.60 11.32
CA SER A 159 -14.41 0.24 10.26
C SER A 159 -13.62 -0.63 9.29
N GLN A 160 -13.94 -0.48 8.00
CA GLN A 160 -13.19 -1.12 6.93
C GLN A 160 -11.81 -0.48 6.72
N TRP A 161 -11.58 0.73 7.24
CA TRP A 161 -10.28 1.42 7.14
C TRP A 161 -9.44 1.16 8.38
N ARG A 162 -8.47 0.26 8.25
CA ARG A 162 -7.45 -0.03 9.25
C ARG A 162 -6.09 -0.05 8.58
N GLU A 163 -5.12 0.59 9.21
CA GLU A 163 -3.75 0.64 8.74
C GLU A 163 -2.82 0.04 9.79
N ILE A 164 -1.89 -0.79 9.32
CA ILE A 164 -1.12 -1.69 10.18
C ILE A 164 0.36 -1.59 9.82
N ARG A 165 1.21 -1.48 10.84
CA ARG A 165 2.67 -1.63 10.71
C ARG A 165 3.22 -2.48 11.86
N ALA A 166 4.30 -3.21 11.62
CA ALA A 166 5.03 -3.87 12.69
C ALA A 166 6.16 -2.99 13.23
N TYR A 167 6.52 -3.22 14.49
CA TYR A 167 7.69 -2.69 15.14
C TYR A 167 8.29 -3.79 16.03
N LYS A 168 9.40 -4.39 15.61
CA LYS A 168 9.96 -5.58 16.27
C LYS A 168 8.90 -6.68 16.44
N ASN A 169 8.60 -7.07 17.68
CA ASN A 169 7.60 -8.07 18.03
C ASN A 169 6.19 -7.48 18.26
N TYR A 170 5.99 -6.20 17.99
CA TYR A 170 4.72 -5.52 18.17
C TYR A 170 4.07 -5.20 16.83
N VAL A 171 2.75 -5.11 16.85
CA VAL A 171 1.94 -4.54 15.76
C VAL A 171 1.28 -3.26 16.25
N ILE A 172 1.34 -2.24 15.40
CA ILE A 172 0.77 -0.92 15.59
C ILE A 172 -0.42 -0.80 14.65
N ILE A 173 -1.61 -0.56 15.19
CA ILE A 173 -2.87 -0.61 14.44
C ILE A 173 -3.58 0.73 14.59
N GLY A 174 -3.70 1.47 13.49
CA GLY A 174 -4.51 2.68 13.35
C GLY A 174 -5.83 2.39 12.63
N SER A 175 -6.80 3.30 12.75
CA SER A 175 -8.06 3.21 12.03
C SER A 175 -8.74 4.58 11.96
N GLU A 176 -9.53 4.77 10.91
CA GLU A 176 -10.45 5.91 10.79
C GLU A 176 -11.71 5.80 11.68
N ALA A 177 -11.86 4.70 12.43
CA ALA A 177 -12.92 4.59 13.42
C ALA A 177 -12.80 5.68 14.50
N VAL A 178 -13.88 6.41 14.75
CA VAL A 178 -13.93 7.39 15.84
C VAL A 178 -13.68 6.70 17.18
N GLY A 179 -12.82 7.29 18.01
CA GLY A 179 -12.44 6.75 19.32
C GLY A 179 -11.54 5.50 19.27
N HIS A 180 -10.97 5.15 18.12
CA HIS A 180 -10.12 3.97 17.98
C HIS A 180 -8.77 4.11 18.68
N GLY A 181 -8.16 5.29 18.62
CA GLY A 181 -6.76 5.55 18.96
C GLY A 181 -5.80 4.68 18.12
N ILE A 182 -4.63 4.39 18.67
CA ILE A 182 -3.66 3.45 18.13
C ILE A 182 -3.53 2.28 19.10
N GLN A 183 -3.79 1.06 18.62
CA GLN A 183 -3.60 -0.15 19.40
C GLN A 183 -2.16 -0.67 19.22
N ILE A 184 -1.50 -1.04 20.32
CA ILE A 184 -0.20 -1.73 20.29
C ILE A 184 -0.43 -3.13 20.84
N PHE A 185 -0.15 -4.15 20.02
CA PHE A 185 -0.33 -5.56 20.38
C PHE A 185 0.97 -6.33 20.20
N ASP A 186 1.24 -7.27 21.11
CA ASP A 186 2.43 -8.10 21.10
C ASP A 186 2.20 -9.40 20.31
N PHE A 187 2.86 -9.53 19.16
CA PHE A 187 2.76 -10.72 18.31
C PHE A 187 3.24 -12.01 18.99
N THR A 188 4.09 -11.94 20.02
CA THR A 188 4.58 -13.16 20.70
C THR A 188 3.46 -13.93 21.38
N LYS A 189 2.32 -13.29 21.64
CA LYS A 189 1.09 -13.95 22.12
C LYS A 189 0.58 -15.02 21.16
N LEU A 190 0.86 -14.88 19.86
CA LEU A 190 0.45 -15.82 18.82
C LEU A 190 1.24 -17.14 18.86
N LEU A 191 2.47 -17.13 19.38
CA LEU A 191 3.39 -18.27 19.30
C LEU A 191 2.84 -19.54 19.95
N LYS A 192 1.99 -19.40 20.97
CA LYS A 192 1.46 -20.50 21.79
C LYS A 192 0.03 -20.90 21.44
N ILE A 193 -0.58 -20.27 20.44
CA ILE A 193 -1.95 -20.56 20.03
C ILE A 193 -2.01 -21.91 19.33
N ASP A 194 -2.95 -22.75 19.75
CA ASP A 194 -3.36 -23.94 18.99
C ASP A 194 -4.33 -23.49 17.88
N PRO A 195 -3.99 -23.65 16.59
CA PRO A 195 -4.85 -23.22 15.49
C PRO A 195 -6.19 -23.98 15.44
N LYS A 196 -6.35 -25.10 16.14
CA LYS A 196 -7.66 -25.79 16.30
C LYS A 196 -8.58 -25.08 17.28
N LYS A 197 -8.05 -24.16 18.08
CA LYS A 197 -8.78 -23.33 19.04
C LYS A 197 -8.35 -21.88 18.91
N PRO A 198 -8.71 -21.20 17.80
CA PRO A 198 -8.36 -19.80 17.60
C PRO A 198 -8.86 -18.92 18.75
N VAL A 199 -8.11 -17.86 19.06
CA VAL A 199 -8.38 -16.98 20.20
C VAL A 199 -9.06 -15.69 19.75
N THR A 200 -10.17 -15.33 20.38
CA THR A 200 -10.69 -13.95 20.33
C THR A 200 -10.15 -13.19 21.52
N PHE A 201 -9.25 -12.23 21.26
CA PHE A 201 -8.65 -11.38 22.29
C PHE A 201 -9.66 -10.32 22.80
N ASP A 202 -9.44 -9.82 24.01
CA ASP A 202 -10.13 -8.64 24.53
C ASP A 202 -9.49 -7.38 23.91
N ALA A 203 -10.31 -6.59 23.19
CA ALA A 203 -9.87 -5.42 22.45
C ALA A 203 -9.17 -4.33 23.30
N LYS A 204 -9.28 -4.39 24.63
CA LYS A 204 -8.69 -3.42 25.57
C LYS A 204 -7.65 -4.06 26.50
N LYS A 205 -7.94 -5.24 27.05
CA LYS A 205 -7.10 -5.87 28.08
C LYS A 205 -5.92 -6.64 27.50
N ASP A 206 -6.04 -7.15 26.28
CA ASP A 206 -4.97 -7.92 25.64
C ASP A 206 -4.05 -7.04 24.79
N LEU A 207 -4.21 -5.72 24.81
CA LEU A 207 -3.23 -4.81 24.24
C LEU A 207 -1.99 -4.73 25.14
N THR A 208 -0.84 -4.46 24.53
CA THR A 208 0.34 -3.99 25.26
C THR A 208 0.10 -2.58 25.77
N SER A 209 -0.48 -1.72 24.93
CA SER A 209 -0.93 -0.38 25.30
C SER A 209 -1.90 0.19 24.26
N HIS A 210 -2.46 1.36 24.58
CA HIS A 210 -3.31 2.14 23.71
C HIS A 210 -2.84 3.59 23.71
N PHE A 211 -2.58 4.17 22.54
CA PHE A 211 -2.12 5.54 22.38
C PHE A 211 -3.22 6.42 21.75
N SER A 212 -3.44 7.60 22.29
CA SER A 212 -4.46 8.55 21.79
C SER A 212 -4.06 10.01 21.87
N ALA A 213 -2.83 10.31 22.31
CA ALA A 213 -2.39 11.70 22.43
C ALA A 213 -2.33 12.37 21.05
N LEU A 214 -2.79 13.62 20.98
CA LEU A 214 -2.88 14.41 19.75
C LEU A 214 -3.75 13.76 18.64
N LEU A 215 -4.67 12.85 19.01
CA LEU A 215 -5.72 12.31 18.16
C LEU A 215 -7.08 12.80 18.68
N PRO A 216 -7.52 14.02 18.32
CA PRO A 216 -8.61 14.70 19.03
C PRO A 216 -9.97 13.98 18.95
N VAL A 217 -10.22 13.21 17.89
CA VAL A 217 -11.39 12.31 17.80
C VAL A 217 -11.00 10.83 17.83
N GLY A 218 -9.75 10.52 18.15
CA GLY A 218 -9.22 9.17 18.25
C GLY A 218 -9.17 8.42 16.91
N ARG A 219 -9.13 9.10 15.77
CA ARG A 219 -9.00 8.45 14.45
C ARG A 219 -7.82 9.01 13.68
N ALA A 220 -7.13 8.14 12.96
CA ALA A 220 -6.03 8.46 12.07
C ALA A 220 -6.18 7.67 10.78
N HIS A 221 -5.73 8.24 9.65
CA HIS A 221 -5.80 7.56 8.37
C HIS A 221 -4.83 6.37 8.35
N ASN A 222 -3.58 6.63 8.71
CA ASN A 222 -2.50 5.66 8.61
C ASN A 222 -1.54 5.75 9.80
N VAL A 223 -0.71 4.71 9.97
CA VAL A 223 0.39 4.64 10.91
C VAL A 223 1.67 4.26 10.18
N VAL A 224 2.76 4.95 10.47
CA VAL A 224 4.08 4.68 9.88
C VAL A 224 5.10 4.47 11.00
N VAL A 225 6.13 3.66 10.76
CA VAL A 225 7.10 3.26 11.78
C VAL A 225 8.51 3.55 11.27
N ASN A 226 9.30 4.25 12.08
CA ASN A 226 10.75 4.30 11.93
C ASN A 226 11.35 3.39 13.01
N GLU A 227 11.67 2.16 12.62
CA GLU A 227 12.16 1.15 13.56
C GLU A 227 13.56 1.48 14.11
N GLU A 228 14.41 2.10 13.29
CA GLU A 228 15.78 2.50 13.66
C GLU A 228 15.77 3.53 14.80
N LEU A 229 14.92 4.55 14.67
CA LEU A 229 14.77 5.62 15.65
C LEU A 229 13.66 5.34 16.67
N LYS A 230 13.03 4.16 16.62
CA LYS A 230 12.09 3.63 17.62
C LYS A 230 10.90 4.54 17.87
N TYR A 231 10.28 5.06 16.81
CA TYR A 231 9.05 5.83 16.93
C TYR A 231 8.05 5.41 15.84
N ALA A 232 6.80 5.78 16.05
CA ALA A 232 5.78 5.74 15.02
C ALA A 232 5.12 7.11 14.84
N VAL A 233 4.42 7.26 13.73
CA VAL A 233 3.69 8.47 13.37
C VAL A 233 2.28 8.08 12.97
N ALA A 234 1.29 8.72 13.58
CA ALA A 234 -0.08 8.68 13.08
C ALA A 234 -0.26 9.85 12.11
N VAL A 235 -0.82 9.59 10.93
CA VAL A 235 -1.03 10.61 9.89
C VAL A 235 -2.51 10.69 9.52
N GLY A 236 -2.93 11.82 8.95
CA GLY A 236 -4.32 12.05 8.57
C GLY A 236 -5.29 12.10 9.76
N ALA A 237 -4.79 12.44 10.95
CA ALA A 237 -5.60 12.49 12.17
C ALA A 237 -6.64 13.61 12.10
N MET A 238 -7.92 13.27 12.24
CA MET A 238 -9.00 14.24 12.08
C MET A 238 -9.31 14.99 13.38
N PRO A 239 -9.76 16.27 13.32
CA PRO A 239 -10.08 17.03 12.10
C PRO A 239 -8.87 17.79 11.51
N ARG A 240 -8.93 18.12 10.21
CA ARG A 240 -7.91 18.90 9.48
C ARG A 240 -7.64 20.29 10.06
N ASN A 241 -8.62 20.88 10.75
CA ASN A 241 -8.49 22.18 11.40
C ASN A 241 -8.07 22.09 12.88
N ASP A 242 -7.64 20.92 13.36
CA ASP A 242 -7.07 20.80 14.70
C ASP A 242 -5.86 21.74 14.86
N LYS A 243 -5.83 22.48 15.97
CA LYS A 243 -4.82 23.51 16.21
C LYS A 243 -3.42 22.94 16.48
N ASN A 244 -3.34 21.68 16.90
CA ASN A 244 -2.09 21.05 17.28
C ASN A 244 -1.39 20.49 16.05
N CYS A 245 -2.04 19.56 15.35
CA CYS A 245 -1.40 18.78 14.29
C CYS A 245 -2.01 18.95 12.91
N ALA A 246 -3.22 19.51 12.78
CA ALA A 246 -3.87 19.80 11.50
C ALA A 246 -3.88 18.61 10.49
N SER A 247 -4.06 17.39 11.01
CA SER A 247 -3.94 16.12 10.25
C SER A 247 -2.56 15.79 9.65
N GLY A 248 -1.51 16.48 10.09
CA GLY A 248 -0.13 16.19 9.72
C GLY A 248 0.49 15.03 10.49
N LEU A 249 1.81 15.08 10.67
CA LEU A 249 2.60 14.02 11.29
C LEU A 249 2.49 14.08 12.82
N ASN A 250 1.79 13.15 13.47
CA ASN A 250 1.72 13.01 14.94
C ASN A 250 2.66 11.91 15.45
N PHE A 251 3.78 12.29 16.07
CA PHE A 251 4.83 11.37 16.48
C PHE A 251 4.63 10.80 17.89
N PHE A 252 4.98 9.54 18.08
CA PHE A 252 5.01 8.90 19.40
C PHE A 252 6.14 7.87 19.53
N ASP A 253 6.74 7.84 20.72
CA ASP A 253 7.87 6.97 21.06
C ASP A 253 7.44 5.51 21.20
N LEU A 254 8.27 4.61 20.68
CA LEU A 254 8.15 3.16 20.77
C LEU A 254 9.37 2.53 21.48
N THR A 255 10.18 3.31 22.20
CA THR A 255 11.26 2.75 23.03
C THR A 255 10.68 1.84 24.12
N ASP A 256 9.57 2.23 24.73
CA ASP A 256 8.74 1.39 25.61
C ASP A 256 7.31 1.27 25.06
N PRO A 257 7.00 0.22 24.28
CA PRO A 257 5.67 0.01 23.70
C PRO A 257 4.54 -0.17 24.73
N SER A 258 4.85 -0.40 26.02
CA SER A 258 3.84 -0.46 27.08
C SER A 258 3.40 0.90 27.58
N ASN A 259 4.17 1.96 27.27
CA ASN A 259 3.90 3.32 27.69
C ASN A 259 4.37 4.34 26.63
N PRO A 260 3.77 4.34 25.42
CA PRO A 260 4.17 5.25 24.35
C PRO A 260 3.88 6.70 24.73
N LYS A 261 4.84 7.59 24.47
CA LYS A 261 4.73 9.02 24.77
C LYS A 261 4.67 9.83 23.49
N SER A 262 3.85 10.87 23.47
CA SER A 262 3.86 11.81 22.35
C SER A 262 5.22 12.50 22.23
N LEU A 263 5.70 12.60 20.99
CA LEU A 263 6.91 13.32 20.61
C LEU A 263 6.56 14.63 19.87
N GLY A 264 5.32 15.10 19.96
CA GLY A 264 4.82 16.27 19.26
C GLY A 264 4.32 15.98 17.84
N CYS A 265 4.18 17.03 17.03
CA CYS A 265 3.73 16.88 15.66
C CYS A 265 4.26 17.96 14.71
N ALA A 266 4.30 17.62 13.42
CA ALA A 266 4.60 18.54 12.33
C ALA A 266 3.34 18.77 11.50
N LYS A 267 2.83 20.01 11.53
CA LYS A 267 1.54 20.42 10.93
C LYS A 267 1.66 21.30 9.70
N GLY A 268 2.88 21.68 9.32
CA GLY A 268 3.12 22.79 8.39
C GLY A 268 2.52 22.64 6.99
N ASP A 269 2.34 21.40 6.52
CA ASP A 269 1.68 21.12 5.22
C ASP A 269 0.21 20.70 5.37
N GLY A 270 -0.32 20.68 6.59
CA GLY A 270 -1.66 20.16 6.86
C GLY A 270 -1.73 18.64 6.75
N TYR A 271 -2.70 18.14 5.98
CA TYR A 271 -3.04 16.72 5.92
C TYR A 271 -1.93 15.89 5.26
N VAL A 272 -1.48 14.84 5.97
CA VAL A 272 -0.58 13.82 5.42
C VAL A 272 -1.36 12.52 5.27
N HIS A 273 -1.41 11.95 4.06
CA HIS A 273 -2.14 10.72 3.78
C HIS A 273 -1.31 9.49 4.15
N ASP A 274 -0.12 9.37 3.58
CA ASP A 274 0.91 8.38 3.95
C ASP A 274 2.28 9.05 4.02
N ALA A 275 3.24 8.40 4.67
CA ALA A 275 4.62 8.84 4.73
C ALA A 275 5.61 7.67 4.86
N GLN A 276 6.84 7.90 4.39
CA GLN A 276 7.97 7.06 4.74
C GLN A 276 8.98 7.87 5.54
N CYS A 277 9.18 7.53 6.81
CA CYS A 277 10.13 8.21 7.69
C CYS A 277 11.35 7.32 7.98
N ILE A 278 12.53 7.75 7.55
CA ILE A 278 13.79 6.99 7.65
C ILE A 278 14.98 7.93 7.87
N VAL A 279 16.08 7.37 8.41
CA VAL A 279 17.35 8.11 8.49
C VAL A 279 17.93 8.28 7.10
N TYR A 280 18.23 9.52 6.72
CA TYR A 280 18.73 9.87 5.40
C TYR A 280 20.17 9.41 5.19
N ARG A 281 20.38 8.69 4.09
CA ARG A 281 21.67 8.12 3.67
C ARG A 281 22.01 8.43 2.21
N GLY A 282 21.24 9.29 1.55
CA GLY A 282 21.42 9.63 0.14
C GLY A 282 22.57 10.60 -0.15
N PRO A 283 22.67 11.10 -1.39
CA PRO A 283 23.79 11.93 -1.82
C PRO A 283 23.76 13.37 -1.33
N ASP A 284 22.59 13.90 -0.90
CA ASP A 284 22.46 15.28 -0.43
C ASP A 284 23.15 15.47 0.93
N LYS A 285 24.37 16.00 0.91
CA LYS A 285 25.22 16.11 2.11
C LYS A 285 24.65 16.99 3.21
N ARG A 286 23.68 17.87 2.90
CA ARG A 286 23.02 18.74 3.89
C ARG A 286 22.18 17.95 4.90
N TYR A 287 21.66 16.80 4.48
CA TYR A 287 20.69 16.01 5.26
C TYR A 287 21.25 14.66 5.73
N GLN A 288 22.53 14.37 5.50
CA GLN A 288 23.12 13.09 5.91
C GLN A 288 22.95 12.82 7.41
N GLY A 289 22.39 11.65 7.72
CA GLY A 289 22.12 11.20 9.09
C GLY A 289 20.91 11.87 9.77
N ARG A 290 20.18 12.75 9.07
CA ARG A 290 18.95 13.38 9.59
C ARG A 290 17.76 12.44 9.45
N ASP A 291 16.73 12.66 10.26
CA ASP A 291 15.48 11.89 10.19
C ASP A 291 14.54 12.57 9.18
N ILE A 292 14.30 11.93 8.04
CA ILE A 292 13.55 12.50 6.93
C ILE A 292 12.25 11.73 6.73
N CYS A 293 11.14 12.45 6.63
CA CYS A 293 9.87 11.89 6.18
C CYS A 293 9.58 12.35 4.74
N TYR A 294 9.27 11.39 3.87
CA TYR A 294 8.69 11.62 2.55
C TYR A 294 7.17 11.47 2.70
N GLY A 295 6.43 12.57 2.68
CA GLY A 295 4.98 12.60 2.80
C GLY A 295 4.28 12.67 1.44
N TYR A 296 3.17 11.95 1.33
CA TYR A 296 2.32 11.85 0.16
C TYR A 296 0.96 12.45 0.55
N ASN A 297 0.70 13.68 0.10
CA ASN A 297 -0.25 14.57 0.77
C ASN A 297 -1.41 14.98 -0.13
N GLU A 298 -1.94 14.05 -0.92
CA GLU A 298 -3.09 14.22 -1.84
C GLU A 298 -2.82 15.13 -3.04
N ASP A 299 -2.04 16.20 -2.91
CA ASP A 299 -1.68 17.11 -4.00
C ASP A 299 -0.17 17.25 -4.22
N THR A 300 0.63 16.74 -3.29
CA THR A 300 2.06 17.00 -3.19
C THR A 300 2.87 15.81 -2.71
N LEU A 301 4.10 15.72 -3.21
CA LEU A 301 5.22 15.10 -2.52
C LEU A 301 5.85 16.16 -1.61
N THR A 302 5.85 15.93 -0.31
CA THR A 302 6.45 16.85 0.67
C THR A 302 7.55 16.15 1.45
N ILE A 303 8.74 16.75 1.44
CA ILE A 303 9.91 16.21 2.14
C ILE A 303 10.13 17.03 3.41
N TYR A 304 10.11 16.36 4.55
CA TYR A 304 10.27 16.95 5.87
C TYR A 304 11.59 16.51 6.49
N ASP A 305 12.24 17.43 7.20
CA ASP A 305 13.23 17.08 8.21
C ASP A 305 12.56 17.05 9.58
N VAL A 306 12.43 15.84 10.13
CA VAL A 306 11.73 15.55 11.39
C VAL A 306 12.70 15.12 12.49
N THR A 307 13.98 15.50 12.35
CA THR A 307 15.00 15.30 13.39
C THR A 307 14.52 15.87 14.72
N ASP A 308 13.87 17.04 14.69
CA ASP A 308 13.25 17.71 15.84
C ASP A 308 11.71 17.66 15.76
N LYS A 309 11.10 16.58 16.26
CA LYS A 309 9.67 16.25 16.08
C LYS A 309 8.65 17.27 16.60
N ALA A 310 8.96 17.97 17.70
CA ALA A 310 7.98 18.78 18.44
C ALA A 310 8.13 20.30 18.28
N ASN A 311 9.25 20.79 17.74
CA ASN A 311 9.64 22.19 17.92
C ASN A 311 9.35 23.09 16.72
N VAL A 312 9.45 22.58 15.48
CA VAL A 312 9.21 23.34 14.23
C VAL A 312 8.79 22.35 13.15
N THR A 313 7.87 22.73 12.25
CA THR A 313 7.71 21.99 10.99
C THR A 313 8.81 22.45 10.02
N ASN A 314 9.80 21.59 9.75
CA ASN A 314 10.85 21.85 8.78
C ASN A 314 10.53 21.14 7.46
N ILE A 315 9.89 21.84 6.54
CA ILE A 315 9.65 21.35 5.18
C ILE A 315 10.85 21.73 4.33
N ILE A 316 11.53 20.71 3.78
CA ILE A 316 12.65 20.87 2.86
C ILE A 316 12.11 21.27 1.48
N SER A 317 11.12 20.55 0.99
CA SER A 317 10.47 20.81 -0.30
C SER A 317 9.01 20.40 -0.27
N ARG A 318 8.18 21.10 -1.03
CA ARG A 318 6.78 20.79 -1.27
C ARG A 318 6.52 20.94 -2.76
N ILE A 319 6.20 19.86 -3.45
CA ILE A 319 6.13 19.85 -4.92
C ILE A 319 4.96 19.02 -5.43
N SER A 320 4.31 19.52 -6.49
CA SER A 320 3.23 18.82 -7.18
C SER A 320 3.72 18.34 -8.55
N TYR A 321 2.85 17.80 -9.39
CA TYR A 321 3.18 17.29 -10.71
C TYR A 321 1.98 17.37 -11.65
N GLU A 322 2.25 17.27 -12.95
CA GLU A 322 1.21 17.21 -13.97
C GLU A 322 0.31 15.99 -13.75
N GLY A 323 -0.99 16.23 -13.59
CA GLY A 323 -1.97 15.17 -13.36
C GLY A 323 -2.33 14.93 -11.89
N ALA A 324 -1.60 15.53 -10.93
CA ALA A 324 -1.80 15.32 -9.50
C ALA A 324 -3.29 15.46 -9.10
N SER A 325 -3.84 14.35 -8.64
CA SER A 325 -5.25 14.16 -8.33
C SER A 325 -5.47 13.71 -6.89
N TYR A 326 -4.71 12.71 -6.44
CA TYR A 326 -4.64 12.21 -5.07
C TYR A 326 -3.29 11.52 -4.84
N THR A 327 -2.22 12.30 -4.63
CA THR A 327 -0.88 11.79 -4.29
C THR A 327 -0.97 10.91 -3.03
N HIS A 328 -0.94 9.60 -3.24
CA HIS A 328 -1.46 8.63 -2.29
C HIS A 328 -0.33 8.00 -1.49
N GLN A 329 0.63 7.37 -2.17
CA GLN A 329 1.71 6.68 -1.49
C GLN A 329 2.99 6.67 -2.32
N GLY A 330 4.09 6.29 -1.69
CA GLY A 330 5.37 6.11 -2.34
C GLY A 330 6.42 5.53 -1.42
N TRP A 331 7.59 5.25 -1.99
CA TRP A 331 8.69 4.61 -1.27
C TRP A 331 10.04 4.92 -1.93
N VAL A 332 11.08 5.15 -1.11
CA VAL A 332 12.45 5.27 -1.61
C VAL A 332 12.91 3.97 -2.26
N LEU A 333 13.59 4.07 -3.40
CA LEU A 333 14.05 2.90 -4.14
C LEU A 333 15.13 2.11 -3.38
N ASP A 334 15.96 2.82 -2.61
CA ASP A 334 16.99 2.25 -1.75
C ASP A 334 17.07 3.05 -0.44
N THR A 335 16.78 2.40 0.69
CA THR A 335 16.82 3.04 2.02
C THR A 335 18.24 3.37 2.47
N GLN A 336 19.25 2.70 1.91
CA GLN A 336 20.67 2.95 2.20
C GLN A 336 21.30 3.96 1.24
N ASN A 337 20.62 4.32 0.15
CA ASN A 337 21.06 5.33 -0.80
C ASN A 337 19.84 6.01 -1.48
N GLN A 338 19.33 7.05 -0.84
CA GLN A 338 18.06 7.70 -1.18
C GLN A 338 18.22 8.68 -2.35
N GLU A 339 18.55 8.16 -3.53
CA GLU A 339 18.67 8.93 -4.79
C GLU A 339 17.33 9.06 -5.52
N PHE A 340 16.49 8.02 -5.43
CA PHE A 340 15.23 7.95 -6.14
C PHE A 340 14.11 7.45 -5.22
N LEU A 341 12.89 7.87 -5.51
CA LEU A 341 11.67 7.28 -4.95
C LEU A 341 10.66 7.02 -6.07
N VAL A 342 9.70 6.16 -5.77
CA VAL A 342 8.52 5.91 -6.61
C VAL A 342 7.26 6.34 -5.90
N LEU A 343 6.24 6.76 -6.66
CA LEU A 343 5.02 7.38 -6.15
C LEU A 343 3.81 6.97 -7.02
N ASP A 344 2.63 6.86 -6.39
CA ASP A 344 1.32 6.58 -7.00
C ASP A 344 0.29 7.70 -6.75
N ASP A 345 -0.77 7.75 -7.56
CA ASP A 345 -1.85 8.74 -7.52
C ASP A 345 -3.25 8.12 -7.69
N GLU A 346 -3.93 7.86 -6.57
CA GLU A 346 -5.13 7.00 -6.51
C GLU A 346 -6.36 7.53 -7.28
N LEU A 347 -6.30 8.73 -7.86
CA LEU A 347 -7.44 9.32 -8.57
C LEU A 347 -7.14 9.75 -10.01
N ASP A 348 -5.92 9.65 -10.50
CA ASP A 348 -5.59 10.19 -11.82
C ASP A 348 -6.28 9.40 -12.95
N GLU A 349 -6.49 8.10 -12.80
CA GLU A 349 -7.17 7.25 -13.77
C GLU A 349 -8.68 7.50 -13.78
N GLN A 350 -9.28 7.66 -12.59
CA GLN A 350 -10.71 7.94 -12.46
C GLN A 350 -11.07 9.36 -12.92
N ASN A 351 -10.20 10.34 -12.66
CA ASN A 351 -10.43 11.73 -13.05
C ASN A 351 -10.03 12.03 -14.50
N GLY A 352 -9.38 11.09 -15.20
CA GLY A 352 -8.91 11.33 -16.56
C GLY A 352 -7.78 12.37 -16.61
N ALA A 353 -6.88 12.34 -15.62
CA ALA A 353 -5.85 13.35 -15.43
C ALA A 353 -4.44 12.83 -15.79
N GLY A 354 -3.60 13.71 -16.33
CA GLY A 354 -2.18 13.42 -16.57
C GLY A 354 -1.92 12.13 -17.35
N PRO A 355 -0.80 11.44 -17.04
CA PRO A 355 -0.46 10.17 -17.68
C PRO A 355 -1.45 9.03 -17.42
N GLY A 356 -2.18 9.03 -16.29
CA GLY A 356 -3.20 8.02 -15.96
C GLY A 356 -4.52 8.19 -16.70
N SER A 357 -4.70 9.28 -17.46
CA SER A 357 -5.98 9.72 -18.05
C SER A 357 -6.76 8.71 -18.91
N ASP A 358 -6.11 7.66 -19.42
CA ASP A 358 -6.71 6.59 -20.22
C ASP A 358 -7.10 5.34 -19.41
N GLY A 359 -6.95 5.39 -18.08
CA GLY A 359 -7.41 4.36 -17.15
C GLY A 359 -6.34 3.35 -16.73
N PHE A 360 -5.06 3.62 -17.01
CA PHE A 360 -3.95 2.71 -16.71
C PHE A 360 -3.06 3.30 -15.60
N PRO A 361 -2.84 2.55 -14.49
CA PRO A 361 -1.97 2.92 -13.39
C PRO A 361 -0.59 3.45 -13.81
N VAL A 362 -0.08 4.42 -13.05
CA VAL A 362 1.19 5.08 -13.32
C VAL A 362 2.08 5.10 -12.08
N THR A 363 3.22 4.42 -12.16
CA THR A 363 4.28 4.56 -11.15
C THR A 363 5.18 5.74 -11.55
N PHE A 364 5.09 6.86 -10.84
CA PHE A 364 5.94 8.03 -11.07
C PHE A 364 7.34 7.80 -10.49
N ILE A 365 8.39 8.21 -11.21
CA ILE A 365 9.79 8.08 -10.79
C ILE A 365 10.35 9.47 -10.46
N TRP A 366 10.79 9.64 -9.23
CA TRP A 366 11.32 10.89 -8.70
C TRP A 366 12.81 10.76 -8.39
N ASP A 367 13.60 11.68 -8.92
CA ASP A 367 14.97 11.96 -8.51
C ASP A 367 14.95 12.91 -7.31
N ILE A 368 15.50 12.45 -6.20
CA ILE A 368 15.55 13.14 -4.90
C ILE A 368 17.01 13.34 -4.44
N ARG A 369 17.98 13.35 -5.37
CA ARG A 369 19.39 13.57 -5.04
C ARG A 369 19.66 14.98 -4.50
N ASP A 370 18.79 15.92 -4.83
CA ASP A 370 18.66 17.23 -4.18
C ASP A 370 17.29 17.27 -3.49
N LEU A 371 17.26 17.15 -2.15
CA LEU A 371 16.00 17.11 -1.41
C LEU A 371 15.24 18.44 -1.47
N GLU A 372 15.91 19.56 -1.73
CA GLU A 372 15.26 20.87 -1.88
C GLU A 372 14.61 21.05 -3.25
N ASN A 373 15.05 20.29 -4.26
CA ASN A 373 14.55 20.39 -5.64
C ASN A 373 14.26 19.01 -6.27
N PRO A 374 13.33 18.19 -5.72
CA PRO A 374 12.97 16.92 -6.34
C PRO A 374 12.51 17.08 -7.80
N LYS A 375 12.81 16.09 -8.64
CA LYS A 375 12.48 16.09 -10.07
C LYS A 375 11.75 14.82 -10.47
N GLN A 376 10.61 14.95 -11.13
CA GLN A 376 9.94 13.80 -11.70
C GLN A 376 10.59 13.49 -13.06
N THR A 377 11.40 12.44 -13.10
CA THR A 377 12.32 12.15 -14.22
C THR A 377 11.76 11.11 -15.19
N GLY A 378 10.77 10.34 -14.75
CA GLY A 378 10.18 9.27 -15.54
C GLY A 378 8.89 8.74 -14.95
N LEU A 379 8.36 7.73 -15.62
CA LEU A 379 7.20 6.97 -15.16
C LEU A 379 7.24 5.56 -15.75
N PHE A 380 6.55 4.64 -15.10
CA PHE A 380 6.16 3.35 -15.69
C PHE A 380 4.64 3.30 -15.76
N LYS A 381 4.11 2.94 -16.93
CA LYS A 381 2.68 2.81 -17.16
C LYS A 381 2.28 1.35 -17.26
N HIS A 382 1.30 0.95 -16.45
CA HIS A 382 0.86 -0.43 -16.36
C HIS A 382 0.06 -0.87 -17.60
N PRO A 383 0.12 -2.16 -17.99
CA PRO A 383 -0.57 -2.67 -19.17
C PRO A 383 -2.04 -3.04 -18.90
N THR A 384 -2.47 -3.04 -17.63
CA THR A 384 -3.81 -3.44 -17.19
C THR A 384 -4.53 -2.25 -16.59
N LYS A 385 -5.79 -2.02 -16.99
CA LYS A 385 -6.61 -0.94 -16.41
C LYS A 385 -6.95 -1.23 -14.95
N SER A 386 -6.70 -0.26 -14.09
CA SER A 386 -7.04 -0.30 -12.67
C SER A 386 -6.90 1.09 -12.05
N ILE A 387 -6.94 1.15 -10.73
CA ILE A 387 -6.54 2.30 -9.92
C ILE A 387 -5.25 1.91 -9.22
N ASP A 388 -4.22 2.76 -9.29
CA ASP A 388 -3.01 2.58 -8.49
C ASP A 388 -3.29 2.81 -6.99
N HIS A 389 -2.44 2.24 -6.14
CA HIS A 389 -2.63 2.28 -4.68
C HIS A 389 -1.31 1.87 -4.01
N ASN A 390 -1.38 1.40 -2.76
CA ASN A 390 -0.23 1.04 -1.93
C ASN A 390 0.89 0.28 -2.64
N GLN A 391 2.13 0.77 -2.47
CA GLN A 391 3.35 0.13 -2.89
C GLN A 391 4.45 0.11 -1.81
N TYR A 392 5.52 -0.64 -2.07
CA TYR A 392 6.75 -0.60 -1.29
C TYR A 392 7.89 -1.22 -2.09
N VAL A 393 9.13 -0.87 -1.73
CA VAL A 393 10.32 -1.41 -2.40
C VAL A 393 11.03 -2.42 -1.50
N LYS A 394 11.36 -3.57 -2.08
CA LYS A 394 12.22 -4.59 -1.49
C LYS A 394 13.23 -5.07 -2.53
N ASP A 395 14.52 -4.92 -2.23
CA ASP A 395 15.62 -5.33 -3.11
C ASP A 395 15.52 -4.73 -4.53
N SER A 396 15.13 -3.45 -4.63
CA SER A 396 14.85 -2.72 -5.88
C SER A 396 13.69 -3.25 -6.73
N TYR A 397 12.89 -4.19 -6.21
CA TYR A 397 11.60 -4.54 -6.80
C TYR A 397 10.49 -3.74 -6.11
N ILE A 398 9.59 -3.20 -6.92
CA ILE A 398 8.47 -2.37 -6.46
C ILE A 398 7.24 -3.29 -6.42
N TYR A 399 6.74 -3.58 -5.23
CA TYR A 399 5.55 -4.39 -5.00
C TYR A 399 4.36 -3.46 -4.83
N GLN A 400 3.30 -3.69 -5.60
CA GLN A 400 2.15 -2.80 -5.65
C GLN A 400 0.85 -3.59 -5.53
N SER A 401 -0.14 -2.98 -4.92
CA SER A 401 -1.48 -3.54 -4.71
C SER A 401 -2.52 -2.73 -5.47
N HIS A 402 -2.63 -2.96 -6.78
CA HIS A 402 -3.51 -2.16 -7.64
C HIS A 402 -4.91 -2.75 -7.71
N TYR A 403 -5.73 -2.48 -6.68
CA TYR A 403 -7.16 -2.82 -6.65
C TYR A 403 -7.52 -4.08 -7.45
N GLY A 404 -8.32 -3.96 -8.52
CA GLY A 404 -8.79 -5.08 -9.34
C GLY A 404 -7.64 -5.82 -10.03
N ALA A 405 -6.60 -5.10 -10.45
CA ALA A 405 -5.44 -5.71 -11.11
C ALA A 405 -4.54 -6.53 -10.15
N GLY A 406 -4.78 -6.51 -8.84
CA GLY A 406 -4.12 -7.41 -7.90
C GLY A 406 -2.67 -7.03 -7.54
N LEU A 407 -1.84 -8.04 -7.28
CA LEU A 407 -0.43 -7.86 -6.99
C LEU A 407 0.35 -7.60 -8.28
N ARG A 408 1.10 -6.50 -8.31
CA ARG A 408 2.00 -6.12 -9.40
C ARG A 408 3.42 -5.97 -8.86
N VAL A 409 4.41 -6.52 -9.57
CA VAL A 409 5.81 -6.46 -9.14
C VAL A 409 6.68 -5.95 -10.29
N LEU A 410 7.22 -4.74 -10.14
CA LEU A 410 8.11 -4.13 -11.13
C LEU A 410 9.57 -4.38 -10.75
N ASP A 411 10.42 -4.58 -11.75
CA ASP A 411 11.87 -4.49 -11.60
C ASP A 411 12.31 -3.03 -11.78
N GLY A 412 12.65 -2.37 -10.67
CA GLY A 412 13.11 -0.99 -10.62
C GLY A 412 14.63 -0.83 -10.71
N ARG A 413 15.41 -1.91 -10.90
CA ARG A 413 16.89 -1.88 -10.85
C ARG A 413 17.52 -0.96 -11.90
N SER A 414 16.84 -0.70 -13.00
CA SER A 414 17.35 0.20 -14.05
C SER A 414 17.26 1.68 -13.68
N ILE A 415 16.37 2.06 -12.75
CA ILE A 415 16.03 3.46 -12.45
C ILE A 415 17.27 4.32 -12.14
N PRO A 416 18.26 3.88 -11.32
CA PRO A 416 19.42 4.71 -11.04
C PRO A 416 20.29 5.02 -12.27
N SER A 417 20.31 4.13 -13.26
CA SER A 417 21.06 4.31 -14.51
C SER A 417 20.24 4.92 -15.66
N ASP A 418 18.91 4.76 -15.59
CA ASP A 418 17.94 5.24 -16.57
C ASP A 418 16.67 5.67 -15.83
N PRO A 419 16.64 6.91 -15.30
CA PRO A 419 15.54 7.39 -14.47
C PRO A 419 14.30 7.77 -15.29
N THR A 420 14.31 7.57 -16.61
CA THR A 420 13.14 7.77 -17.47
C THR A 420 12.06 6.70 -17.26
N GLY A 421 12.44 5.56 -16.69
CA GLY A 421 11.56 4.39 -16.55
C GLY A 421 11.57 3.44 -17.74
N ALA A 422 12.28 3.75 -18.83
CA ALA A 422 12.27 2.92 -20.04
C ALA A 422 12.82 1.49 -19.82
N GLY A 423 13.73 1.32 -18.87
CA GLY A 423 14.23 -0.01 -18.46
C GLY A 423 13.38 -0.75 -17.43
N VAL A 424 12.34 -0.13 -16.86
CA VAL A 424 11.45 -0.75 -15.86
C VAL A 424 10.50 -1.70 -16.58
N TYR A 425 10.29 -2.89 -16.00
CA TYR A 425 9.37 -3.88 -16.55
C TYR A 425 8.62 -4.62 -15.44
N GLU A 426 7.45 -5.16 -15.76
CA GLU A 426 6.65 -5.98 -14.86
C GLU A 426 7.25 -7.40 -14.76
N ALA A 427 7.92 -7.68 -13.64
CA ALA A 427 8.63 -8.93 -13.38
C ALA A 427 7.68 -10.09 -13.05
N ALA A 428 6.60 -9.79 -12.34
CA ALA A 428 5.58 -10.73 -11.95
C ALA A 428 4.26 -10.03 -11.61
N TRP A 429 3.17 -10.78 -11.66
CA TRP A 429 1.87 -10.33 -11.19
C TRP A 429 0.97 -11.52 -10.86
N PHE A 430 -0.01 -11.29 -9.99
CA PHE A 430 -1.05 -12.24 -9.65
C PHE A 430 -2.37 -11.49 -9.53
N ASP A 431 -3.26 -11.70 -10.50
CA ASP A 431 -4.58 -11.10 -10.53
C ASP A 431 -5.50 -11.84 -9.56
N ILE A 432 -6.19 -11.10 -8.69
CA ILE A 432 -7.10 -11.69 -7.70
C ILE A 432 -8.57 -11.38 -8.00
N TYR A 433 -8.87 -10.68 -9.10
CA TYR A 433 -10.21 -10.23 -9.48
C TYR A 433 -10.61 -10.64 -10.91
N PRO A 434 -10.75 -11.95 -11.19
CA PRO A 434 -11.05 -12.46 -12.54
C PRO A 434 -12.40 -12.00 -13.14
N GLU A 435 -13.27 -11.34 -12.37
CA GLU A 435 -14.55 -10.83 -12.86
C GLU A 435 -14.41 -9.75 -13.94
N ASP A 436 -13.29 -9.03 -13.99
CA ASP A 436 -13.10 -7.92 -14.93
C ASP A 436 -12.02 -8.16 -16.01
N ASP A 437 -11.32 -9.30 -15.97
CA ASP A 437 -10.31 -9.72 -16.95
C ASP A 437 -10.77 -9.63 -18.42
N ASN A 438 -12.06 -9.84 -18.68
CA ASN A 438 -12.64 -9.82 -20.03
C ASN A 438 -12.98 -8.41 -20.54
N LEU A 439 -12.82 -7.38 -19.72
CA LEU A 439 -13.05 -6.00 -20.12
C LEU A 439 -11.90 -5.46 -20.97
N SER A 440 -12.19 -4.41 -21.75
CA SER A 440 -11.19 -3.75 -22.58
C SER A 440 -10.07 -3.15 -21.71
N GLY A 441 -8.83 -3.60 -21.93
CA GLY A 441 -7.69 -3.22 -21.10
C GLY A 441 -7.42 -4.18 -19.93
N GLY A 442 -8.12 -5.32 -19.88
CA GLY A 442 -7.85 -6.43 -18.95
C GLY A 442 -8.23 -6.17 -17.49
N GLY A 443 -9.05 -5.15 -17.23
CA GLY A 443 -9.49 -4.77 -15.89
C GLY A 443 -10.38 -3.53 -15.90
N SER A 444 -10.78 -3.08 -14.70
CA SER A 444 -11.65 -1.93 -14.50
C SER A 444 -11.05 -0.88 -13.55
N VAL A 445 -11.35 0.40 -13.82
CA VAL A 445 -11.01 1.52 -12.94
C VAL A 445 -12.05 1.58 -11.81
N ALA A 446 -11.87 0.73 -10.79
CA ALA A 446 -12.79 0.58 -9.68
C ALA A 446 -12.08 0.18 -8.38
N PHE A 447 -12.66 0.59 -7.24
CA PHE A 447 -12.16 0.27 -5.91
C PHE A 447 -12.57 -1.14 -5.46
N VAL A 448 -12.07 -2.18 -6.12
CA VAL A 448 -12.33 -3.60 -5.85
C VAL A 448 -11.02 -4.37 -5.71
N GLY A 449 -11.02 -5.59 -5.21
CA GLY A 449 -9.82 -6.42 -5.21
C GLY A 449 -8.83 -6.07 -4.09
N THR A 450 -7.55 -5.88 -4.41
CA THR A 450 -6.47 -5.83 -3.40
C THR A 450 -6.40 -4.47 -2.71
N TRP A 451 -6.35 -4.46 -1.37
CA TRP A 451 -6.01 -3.25 -0.59
C TRP A 451 -4.53 -3.17 -0.25
N SER A 452 -3.93 -4.30 0.14
CA SER A 452 -2.55 -4.37 0.59
C SER A 452 -1.88 -5.69 0.27
N SER A 453 -0.56 -5.68 0.26
CA SER A 453 0.28 -6.87 0.20
C SER A 453 1.52 -6.73 1.09
N TYR A 454 2.19 -7.85 1.39
CA TYR A 454 3.41 -7.87 2.19
C TYR A 454 4.37 -8.98 1.73
N ALA A 455 5.59 -8.59 1.32
CA ALA A 455 6.61 -9.48 0.73
C ALA A 455 7.93 -9.55 1.52
N PHE A 456 7.99 -8.99 2.73
CA PHE A 456 9.22 -8.97 3.54
C PHE A 456 9.49 -10.28 4.33
N PHE A 457 8.66 -11.32 4.15
CA PHE A 457 8.89 -12.63 4.73
C PHE A 457 10.17 -13.28 4.20
N LYS A 458 10.94 -13.92 5.10
CA LYS A 458 12.21 -14.58 4.76
C LYS A 458 12.00 -15.79 3.85
N SER A 459 10.84 -16.43 3.93
CA SER A 459 10.43 -17.52 3.06
C SER A 459 10.23 -17.10 1.59
N GLY A 460 10.09 -15.80 1.33
CA GLY A 460 9.71 -15.24 0.03
C GLY A 460 8.22 -15.38 -0.29
N TYR A 461 7.38 -15.84 0.66
CA TYR A 461 5.93 -15.74 0.50
C TYR A 461 5.48 -14.29 0.49
N ILE A 462 4.44 -14.03 -0.29
CA ILE A 462 3.79 -12.74 -0.38
C ILE A 462 2.36 -12.93 0.09
N PHE A 463 1.99 -12.16 1.10
CA PHE A 463 0.62 -12.07 1.58
C PHE A 463 -0.11 -10.97 0.82
N ILE A 464 -1.39 -11.18 0.50
CA ILE A 464 -2.25 -10.23 -0.19
C ILE A 464 -3.59 -10.20 0.55
N ASN A 465 -4.06 -9.03 0.98
CA ASN A 465 -5.38 -8.84 1.56
C ASN A 465 -6.29 -8.09 0.57
N THR A 466 -7.46 -8.65 0.31
CA THR A 466 -8.47 -8.07 -0.58
C THR A 466 -9.59 -7.41 0.20
N ILE A 467 -10.35 -6.55 -0.47
CA ILE A 467 -11.53 -5.89 0.06
C ILE A 467 -12.64 -6.90 0.25
N GLU A 468 -13.07 -7.59 -0.80
CA GLU A 468 -14.28 -8.42 -0.73
C GLU A 468 -14.03 -9.89 -0.35
N ARG A 469 -12.95 -10.52 -0.81
CA ARG A 469 -12.82 -11.99 -0.78
C ARG A 469 -12.23 -12.54 0.51
N GLY A 470 -11.04 -12.08 0.86
CA GLY A 470 -10.18 -12.71 1.85
C GLY A 470 -8.72 -12.41 1.65
N ALA A 471 -7.88 -13.39 1.98
CA ALA A 471 -6.44 -13.27 1.89
C ALA A 471 -5.82 -14.38 1.06
N PHE A 472 -4.86 -14.00 0.21
CA PHE A 472 -4.07 -14.90 -0.61
C PHE A 472 -2.64 -14.97 -0.09
N VAL A 473 -2.02 -16.13 -0.26
CA VAL A 473 -0.57 -16.33 -0.15
C VAL A 473 -0.09 -16.77 -1.52
N VAL A 474 0.82 -15.99 -2.09
CA VAL A 474 1.47 -16.30 -3.37
C VAL A 474 2.98 -16.36 -3.20
N LYS A 475 3.68 -16.88 -4.19
CA LYS A 475 5.14 -16.83 -4.23
C LYS A 475 5.63 -16.63 -5.65
N LEU A 476 6.57 -15.71 -5.82
CA LEU A 476 7.20 -15.50 -7.12
C LEU A 476 8.09 -16.70 -7.47
N THR A 477 8.09 -17.04 -8.75
CA THR A 477 9.00 -18.03 -9.33
C THR A 477 10.38 -17.40 -9.57
N GLU A 478 11.42 -18.23 -9.67
CA GLU A 478 12.79 -17.75 -9.92
C GLU A 478 12.92 -16.90 -11.20
N LYS A 479 12.03 -17.09 -12.17
CA LYS A 479 11.99 -16.33 -13.42
C LYS A 479 11.69 -14.84 -13.21
N ALA A 480 10.96 -14.48 -12.15
CA ALA A 480 10.65 -13.09 -11.83
C ALA A 480 11.93 -12.27 -11.60
N PHE A 481 13.01 -12.89 -11.12
CA PHE A 481 14.23 -12.20 -10.73
C PHE A 481 15.31 -12.18 -11.83
N GLN A 482 15.03 -12.79 -12.98
CA GLN A 482 15.94 -12.82 -14.11
C GLN A 482 15.78 -11.55 -14.95
N LYS A 483 16.89 -10.88 -15.26
CA LYS A 483 16.88 -9.76 -16.22
C LYS A 483 16.35 -10.29 -17.56
N PRO A 484 15.40 -9.62 -18.23
CA PRO A 484 14.85 -10.10 -19.48
C PRO A 484 15.99 -10.19 -20.49
N LYS A 485 16.11 -11.34 -21.16
CA LYS A 485 16.91 -11.42 -22.38
C LYS A 485 16.05 -10.81 -23.47
N TRP A 486 16.26 -9.52 -23.76
CA TRP A 486 15.69 -8.85 -24.92
C TRP A 486 16.29 -9.43 -26.21
#